data_AF-A0AAV3BLN5-F1
#
_entry.id   AF-A0AAV3BLN5-F1
#
_cell.length_a   1.000
_cell.length_b   1.000
_cell.length_c   1.000
_cell.angle_alpha   90.00
_cell.angle_beta   90.00
_cell.angle_gamma   90.00
#
_symmetry.space_group_name_H-M   'P 1'
#
loop_
_entity.id
_entity.type
_entity.pdbx_description
1 polymer ?
#
loop_
_entity_poly.entity_id
_entity_poly.type
_entity_poly.pdbx_seq_one_letter_code
_entity_poly.pdbx_strand_id
1 'polypeptide(L)'
;MLKLESNNKITFFPVGNGDTTLISLKDNTNILMDCNITKDSGDENVIERYDVIGYLLEKLPRDKSNIPHLDVFILSHPDIDHCRSIDKHFYLGNPSEYDNESDKDKIIIDELWFAPGIFEEDEEDLNENAKAFKKEANRRKKLYENNDLEKSIIGGNRLRMIGSTDNEELENIKNITTSAGEYLNLINGKIQEEVSFFILGPVKAENDDSEVERNQRSIILKIEFKINSKDVNNVVILAGDSRIENWKRIMKKNDLKNLKFDIFMAPHHCSWYFFSSEDYKLDPPPKADEDIISFIENGKEDENVRVIIASCKEIKRNEDNPPHYRAANNYKKAVGDSNFYCLSEYPSVDEPKPLTFIFTKFGPIKSEIEEVSEINSTKALIKTASTPKTYGK
;
A
#
# COMPACT_ATOMS: atom_id res chain seq x y z
N MET A 1 -24.18 25.59 -7.17
CA MET A 1 -23.36 24.53 -7.78
C MET A 1 -22.95 23.60 -6.65
N LEU A 2 -23.63 22.45 -6.50
CA LEU A 2 -23.24 21.45 -5.51
C LEU A 2 -21.87 20.91 -5.96
N LYS A 3 -20.80 21.17 -5.19
CA LYS A 3 -19.55 20.43 -5.35
C LYS A 3 -19.91 18.95 -5.25
N LEU A 4 -19.51 18.12 -6.22
CA LEU A 4 -19.47 16.68 -5.97
C LEU A 4 -18.68 16.49 -4.68
N GLU A 5 -19.27 15.88 -3.67
CA GLU A 5 -18.54 15.53 -2.45
C GLU A 5 -17.44 14.54 -2.85
N SER A 6 -16.19 14.91 -2.60
CA SER A 6 -15.05 14.01 -2.70
C SER A 6 -15.25 12.86 -1.72
N ASN A 7 -15.18 11.62 -2.20
CA ASN A 7 -15.36 10.43 -1.36
C ASN A 7 -13.99 9.90 -0.90
N ASN A 8 -13.98 9.25 0.27
CA ASN A 8 -12.86 8.39 0.66
C ASN A 8 -12.83 7.18 -0.30
N LYS A 9 -11.71 6.97 -0.99
CA LYS A 9 -11.55 5.90 -1.97
C LYS A 9 -10.13 5.31 -1.94
N ILE A 10 -10.02 4.09 -2.44
CA ILE A 10 -8.75 3.42 -2.70
C ILE A 10 -8.70 2.95 -4.15
N THR A 11 -7.56 3.09 -4.80
CA THR A 11 -7.33 2.73 -6.21
C THR A 11 -6.08 1.87 -6.31
N PHE A 12 -6.24 0.69 -6.89
CA PHE A 12 -5.17 -0.26 -7.16
C PHE A 12 -4.81 -0.20 -8.64
N PHE A 13 -3.54 0.04 -8.97
CA PHE A 13 -3.11 0.22 -10.36
C PHE A 13 -2.59 -1.09 -10.97
N PRO A 14 -2.92 -1.40 -12.23
CA PRO A 14 -2.37 -2.55 -12.92
C PRO A 14 -0.93 -2.25 -13.34
N VAL A 15 0.05 -2.65 -12.55
CA VAL A 15 1.48 -2.34 -12.78
C VAL A 15 2.33 -3.58 -13.06
N GLY A 16 1.68 -4.69 -13.45
CA GLY A 16 2.34 -5.98 -13.66
C GLY A 16 2.62 -6.68 -12.33
N ASN A 17 3.83 -7.20 -12.15
CA ASN A 17 4.26 -7.78 -10.87
C ASN A 17 4.95 -6.67 -10.06
N GLY A 18 4.26 -6.22 -9.01
CA GLY A 18 4.61 -5.04 -8.22
C GLY A 18 3.37 -4.33 -7.69
N ASP A 19 3.56 -3.39 -6.77
CA ASP A 19 2.47 -2.70 -6.09
C ASP A 19 2.46 -1.20 -6.37
N THR A 20 1.27 -0.65 -6.57
CA THR A 20 1.01 0.79 -6.54
C THR A 20 -0.44 1.00 -6.13
N THR A 21 -0.64 1.63 -4.98
CA THR A 21 -1.99 1.83 -4.40
C THR A 21 -2.17 3.27 -3.94
N LEU A 22 -3.18 3.97 -4.44
CA LEU A 22 -3.53 5.33 -4.03
C LEU A 22 -4.77 5.32 -3.14
N ILE A 23 -4.66 5.91 -1.96
CA ILE A 23 -5.78 6.22 -1.06
C ILE A 23 -6.04 7.73 -1.16
N SER A 24 -7.24 8.11 -1.58
CA SER A 24 -7.67 9.51 -1.64
C SER A 24 -8.79 9.74 -0.64
N LEU A 25 -8.59 10.69 0.27
CA LEU A 25 -9.56 11.05 1.29
C LEU A 25 -10.47 12.20 0.86
N LYS A 26 -11.62 12.32 1.51
CA LYS A 26 -12.64 13.33 1.19
C LYS A 26 -12.16 14.77 1.31
N ASP A 27 -11.12 15.01 2.08
CA ASP A 27 -10.50 16.31 2.30
C ASP A 27 -9.32 16.59 1.35
N ASN A 28 -9.18 15.77 0.31
CA ASN A 28 -8.10 15.77 -0.68
C ASN A 28 -6.72 15.35 -0.14
N THR A 29 -6.63 14.72 1.04
CA THR A 29 -5.40 14.04 1.44
C THR A 29 -5.18 12.80 0.56
N ASN A 30 -4.01 12.70 -0.07
CA ASN A 30 -3.64 11.61 -0.97
C ASN A 30 -2.41 10.85 -0.45
N ILE A 31 -2.56 9.54 -0.30
CA ILE A 31 -1.53 8.65 0.26
C ILE A 31 -1.23 7.59 -0.79
N LEU A 32 0.02 7.50 -1.24
CA LEU A 32 0.47 6.46 -2.15
C LEU A 32 1.27 5.42 -1.35
N MET A 33 0.85 4.16 -1.41
CA MET A 33 1.64 3.04 -0.89
C MET A 33 2.26 2.30 -2.07
N ASP A 34 3.60 2.26 -2.04
CA ASP A 34 4.48 1.75 -3.08
C ASP A 34 4.32 2.43 -4.45
N CYS A 35 5.34 2.28 -5.28
CA CYS A 35 5.26 2.59 -6.70
C CYS A 35 6.13 1.62 -7.50
N ASN A 36 5.55 0.86 -8.42
CA ASN A 36 6.27 0.52 -9.63
C ASN A 36 5.66 1.15 -10.86
N ILE A 37 6.02 2.41 -11.02
CA ILE A 37 5.79 3.15 -12.24
C ILE A 37 6.68 2.52 -13.31
N THR A 38 6.06 1.72 -14.16
CA THR A 38 6.70 0.98 -15.24
C THR A 38 7.04 1.90 -16.41
N LYS A 39 6.38 3.06 -16.51
CA LYS A 39 6.78 4.18 -17.36
C LYS A 39 8.22 4.58 -17.04
N ASP A 40 9.02 4.71 -18.10
CA ASP A 40 10.44 5.06 -18.01
C ASP A 40 11.28 4.09 -17.15
N SER A 41 10.86 2.83 -16.95
CA SER A 41 11.63 1.84 -16.16
C SER A 41 13.09 1.68 -16.63
N GLY A 42 13.32 1.79 -17.94
CA GLY A 42 14.60 1.46 -18.58
C GLY A 42 14.86 -0.05 -18.71
N ASP A 43 13.98 -0.91 -18.18
CA ASP A 43 14.04 -2.37 -18.31
C ASP A 43 13.13 -2.82 -19.45
N GLU A 44 13.71 -3.45 -20.47
CA GLU A 44 13.00 -3.93 -21.67
C GLU A 44 11.96 -5.02 -21.38
N ASN A 45 12.07 -5.70 -20.23
CA ASN A 45 11.12 -6.73 -19.80
C ASN A 45 9.92 -6.14 -19.03
N VAL A 46 9.97 -4.84 -18.72
CA VAL A 46 8.93 -4.13 -17.98
C VAL A 46 8.04 -3.38 -18.97
N ILE A 47 6.81 -3.88 -19.11
CA ILE A 47 5.82 -3.31 -20.03
C ILE A 47 4.91 -2.37 -19.24
N GLU A 48 4.78 -1.12 -19.70
CA GLU A 48 3.78 -0.18 -19.18
C GLU A 48 2.37 -0.69 -19.49
N ARG A 49 1.57 -0.85 -18.44
CA ARG A 49 0.18 -1.33 -18.54
C ARG A 49 -0.84 -0.21 -18.39
N TYR A 50 -0.45 0.87 -17.72
CA TYR A 50 -1.29 2.03 -17.46
C TYR A 50 -0.42 3.24 -17.10
N ASP A 51 -0.78 4.44 -17.56
CA ASP A 51 -0.06 5.69 -17.25
C ASP A 51 -0.41 6.16 -15.82
N VAL A 52 0.20 5.50 -14.83
CA VAL A 52 0.04 5.82 -13.41
C VAL A 52 0.38 7.29 -13.14
N ILE A 53 1.46 7.80 -13.73
CA ILE A 53 1.90 9.17 -13.50
C ILE A 53 0.97 10.19 -14.14
N GLY A 54 0.50 9.95 -15.36
CA GLY A 54 -0.55 10.79 -15.96
C GLY A 54 -1.77 10.88 -15.04
N TYR A 55 -2.22 9.75 -14.48
CA TYR A 55 -3.32 9.73 -13.52
C TYR A 55 -3.00 10.50 -12.24
N LEU A 56 -1.81 10.32 -11.64
CA LEU A 56 -1.43 11.07 -10.44
C LEU A 56 -1.37 12.59 -10.73
N LEU A 57 -0.78 13.02 -11.84
CA LEU A 57 -0.69 14.44 -12.20
C LEU A 57 -2.03 15.10 -12.49
N GLU A 58 -3.03 14.32 -12.91
CA GLU A 58 -4.41 14.77 -13.08
C GLU A 58 -5.13 14.94 -11.73
N LYS A 59 -4.94 13.99 -10.79
CA LYS A 59 -5.74 13.92 -9.56
C LYS A 59 -5.12 14.62 -8.36
N LEU A 60 -3.78 14.71 -8.29
CA LEU A 60 -3.10 15.27 -7.12
C LEU A 60 -3.29 16.78 -7.02
N PRO A 61 -3.42 17.31 -5.79
CA PRO A 61 -3.50 18.75 -5.58
C PRO A 61 -2.20 19.43 -6.01
N ARG A 62 -2.32 20.67 -6.47
CA ARG A 62 -1.19 21.52 -6.81
C ARG A 62 -1.12 22.71 -5.87
N ASP A 63 0.10 23.14 -5.55
CA ASP A 63 0.33 24.32 -4.74
C ASP A 63 0.10 25.62 -5.54
N LYS A 64 0.40 26.78 -4.93
CA LYS A 64 0.25 28.09 -5.59
C LYS A 64 1.23 28.29 -6.76
N SER A 65 2.31 27.53 -6.79
CA SER A 65 3.32 27.51 -7.85
C SER A 65 2.99 26.48 -8.93
N ASN A 66 1.83 25.82 -8.83
CA ASN A 66 1.38 24.76 -9.73
C ASN A 66 2.22 23.46 -9.67
N ILE A 67 2.95 23.26 -8.58
CA ILE A 67 3.73 22.04 -8.31
C ILE A 67 2.77 20.98 -7.76
N PRO A 68 2.77 19.72 -8.26
CA PRO A 68 1.92 18.66 -7.74
C PRO A 68 2.47 18.09 -6.42
N HIS A 69 1.58 17.85 -5.46
CA HIS A 69 1.91 17.31 -4.14
C HIS A 69 1.19 16.00 -3.84
N LEU A 70 1.94 15.09 -3.22
CA LEU A 70 1.43 13.89 -2.57
C LEU A 70 1.61 14.05 -1.06
N ASP A 71 0.55 13.89 -0.26
CA ASP A 71 0.61 14.10 1.18
C ASP A 71 1.53 13.08 1.87
N VAL A 72 1.40 11.80 1.51
CA VAL A 72 2.22 10.74 2.07
C VAL A 72 2.61 9.74 1.00
N PHE A 73 3.90 9.38 0.96
CA PHE A 73 4.37 8.18 0.28
C PHE A 73 4.81 7.17 1.33
N ILE A 74 4.27 5.95 1.24
CA ILE A 74 4.60 4.82 2.10
C ILE A 74 5.38 3.80 1.27
N LEU A 75 6.63 3.52 1.64
CA LEU A 75 7.39 2.42 1.05
C LEU A 75 7.30 1.19 1.95
N SER A 76 6.70 0.13 1.44
CA SER A 76 6.53 -1.12 2.19
C SER A 76 7.86 -1.86 2.38
N HIS A 77 8.67 -1.97 1.33
CA HIS A 77 10.06 -2.48 1.31
C HIS A 77 10.80 -1.98 0.05
N PRO A 78 12.14 -2.05 0.00
CA PRO A 78 12.92 -1.41 -1.06
C PRO A 78 13.11 -2.24 -2.34
N ASP A 79 12.36 -3.32 -2.55
CA ASP A 79 12.47 -4.07 -3.80
C ASP A 79 11.98 -3.24 -4.99
N ILE A 80 12.52 -3.54 -6.17
CA ILE A 80 12.38 -2.68 -7.34
C ILE A 80 10.92 -2.53 -7.77
N ASP A 81 10.11 -3.57 -7.61
CA ASP A 81 8.68 -3.58 -7.90
C ASP A 81 7.80 -2.88 -6.85
N HIS A 82 8.41 -2.20 -5.88
CA HIS A 82 7.75 -1.31 -4.92
C HIS A 82 8.30 0.13 -4.92
N CYS A 83 9.43 0.38 -5.60
CA CYS A 83 10.04 1.72 -5.70
C CYS A 83 10.46 2.15 -7.12
N ARG A 84 10.14 1.38 -8.17
CA ARG A 84 10.57 1.65 -9.56
C ARG A 84 10.23 3.07 -9.99
N SER A 85 11.24 3.72 -10.59
CA SER A 85 11.14 5.05 -11.20
C SER A 85 10.76 6.18 -10.23
N ILE A 86 10.90 5.97 -8.91
CA ILE A 86 10.57 6.98 -7.91
C ILE A 86 11.35 8.30 -8.10
N ASP A 87 12.64 8.21 -8.42
CA ASP A 87 13.54 9.35 -8.65
C ASP A 87 13.26 10.13 -9.95
N LYS A 88 12.56 9.49 -10.90
CA LYS A 88 12.17 10.11 -12.17
C LYS A 88 10.92 10.96 -12.01
N HIS A 89 9.95 10.47 -11.24
CA HIS A 89 8.60 11.05 -11.17
C HIS A 89 8.29 11.78 -9.87
N PHE A 90 9.07 11.55 -8.81
CA PHE A 90 8.97 12.27 -7.55
C PHE A 90 10.20 13.12 -7.31
N TYR A 91 10.00 14.26 -6.65
CA TYR A 91 11.09 15.15 -6.28
C TYR A 91 11.72 14.68 -4.95
N LEU A 92 12.96 14.21 -5.04
CA LEU A 92 13.75 13.64 -3.95
C LEU A 92 14.86 14.60 -3.50
N GLY A 93 14.48 15.83 -3.14
CA GLY A 93 15.41 16.90 -2.80
C GLY A 93 14.83 17.88 -1.79
N ASN A 94 15.59 18.93 -1.48
CA ASN A 94 15.11 20.01 -0.64
C ASN A 94 13.96 20.76 -1.33
N PRO A 95 12.75 20.86 -0.76
CA PRO A 95 11.62 21.50 -1.42
C PRO A 95 11.87 22.95 -1.84
N SER A 96 12.76 23.68 -1.14
CA SER A 96 13.12 25.06 -1.53
C SER A 96 14.00 25.16 -2.77
N GLU A 97 14.55 24.04 -3.23
CA GLU A 97 15.44 23.93 -4.40
C GLU A 97 14.73 23.36 -5.63
N TYR A 98 13.41 23.13 -5.55
CA TYR A 98 12.62 22.64 -6.68
C TYR A 98 12.69 23.64 -7.84
N ASP A 99 13.19 23.18 -8.98
CA ASP A 99 13.31 24.01 -10.18
C ASP A 99 12.12 23.78 -11.12
N ASN A 100 11.39 24.85 -11.44
CA ASN A 100 10.17 24.78 -12.25
C ASN A 100 10.42 24.38 -13.72
N GLU A 101 11.67 24.37 -14.18
CA GLU A 101 12.04 23.93 -15.52
C GLU A 101 12.56 22.48 -15.50
N SER A 102 13.58 22.18 -14.69
CA SER A 102 14.23 20.86 -14.68
C SER A 102 13.50 19.80 -13.88
N ASP A 103 12.75 20.19 -12.84
CA ASP A 103 11.94 19.27 -12.03
C ASP A 103 10.46 19.33 -12.38
N LYS A 104 10.11 20.02 -13.47
CA LYS A 104 8.74 20.18 -13.93
C LYS A 104 7.97 18.85 -13.91
N ASP A 105 6.78 18.91 -13.33
CA ASP A 105 5.85 17.78 -13.18
C ASP A 105 6.33 16.66 -12.24
N LYS A 106 7.53 16.75 -11.63
CA LYS A 106 7.85 15.88 -10.50
C LYS A 106 6.96 16.21 -9.31
N ILE A 107 6.45 15.17 -8.67
CA ILE A 107 5.55 15.26 -7.53
C ILE A 107 6.38 15.44 -6.25
N ILE A 108 6.10 16.49 -5.47
CA ILE A 108 6.68 16.64 -4.14
C ILE A 108 5.96 15.67 -3.18
N ILE A 109 6.74 14.89 -2.44
CA ILE A 109 6.23 14.00 -1.38
C ILE A 109 6.31 14.73 -0.04
N ASP A 110 5.18 15.11 0.54
CA ASP A 110 5.17 15.93 1.73
C ASP A 110 5.70 15.20 2.98
N GLU A 111 5.29 13.95 3.20
CA GLU A 111 5.74 13.08 4.29
C GLU A 111 6.12 11.67 3.77
N LEU A 112 7.27 11.15 4.23
CA LEU A 112 7.76 9.81 3.89
C LEU A 112 7.54 8.83 5.03
N TRP A 113 6.90 7.70 4.75
CA TRP A 113 6.72 6.59 5.69
C TRP A 113 7.49 5.36 5.19
N PHE A 114 8.28 4.74 6.05
CA PHE A 114 9.05 3.55 5.69
C PHE A 114 9.49 2.77 6.94
N ALA A 115 9.88 1.51 6.77
CA ALA A 115 10.42 0.70 7.85
C ALA A 115 11.89 1.07 8.14
N PRO A 116 12.34 1.10 9.41
CA PRO A 116 13.72 1.44 9.77
C PRO A 116 14.80 0.65 9.02
N GLY A 117 14.48 -0.58 8.61
CA GLY A 117 15.37 -1.48 7.88
C GLY A 117 16.00 -0.86 6.63
N ILE A 118 15.39 0.17 6.01
CA ILE A 118 16.00 0.90 4.88
C ILE A 118 17.39 1.47 5.21
N PHE A 119 17.65 1.81 6.48
CA PHE A 119 18.93 2.34 6.93
C PHE A 119 19.94 1.23 7.27
N GLU A 120 19.46 0.02 7.52
CA GLU A 120 20.27 -1.14 7.88
C GLU A 120 20.76 -1.93 6.65
N GLU A 121 20.10 -1.79 5.50
CA GLU A 121 20.52 -2.46 4.26
C GLU A 121 21.77 -1.82 3.67
N ASP A 122 22.73 -2.65 3.25
CA ASP A 122 23.94 -2.19 2.56
C ASP A 122 23.60 -1.57 1.19
N GLU A 123 24.34 -0.54 0.78
CA GLU A 123 24.04 0.12 -0.50
C GLU A 123 24.24 -0.80 -1.70
N GLU A 124 25.22 -1.71 -1.65
CA GLU A 124 25.49 -2.69 -2.73
C GLU A 124 24.30 -3.62 -3.00
N ASP A 125 23.46 -3.75 -1.99
CA ASP A 125 22.34 -4.66 -1.87
C ASP A 125 21.03 -4.04 -2.40
N LEU A 126 21.02 -2.72 -2.60
CA LEU A 126 19.88 -1.94 -3.07
C LEU A 126 19.94 -1.69 -4.58
N ASN A 127 18.78 -1.68 -5.23
CA ASN A 127 18.65 -1.16 -6.59
C ASN A 127 18.77 0.38 -6.60
N GLU A 128 19.01 0.98 -7.77
CA GLU A 128 19.24 2.43 -7.89
C GLU A 128 18.06 3.29 -7.41
N ASN A 129 16.81 2.85 -7.62
CA ASN A 129 15.64 3.58 -7.14
C ASN A 129 15.54 3.53 -5.60
N ALA A 130 15.84 2.38 -5.00
CA ALA A 130 15.91 2.25 -3.55
C ALA A 130 17.07 3.04 -2.93
N LYS A 131 18.23 3.13 -3.61
CA LYS A 131 19.32 4.02 -3.21
C LYS A 131 18.88 5.49 -3.24
N ALA A 132 18.16 5.90 -4.27
CA ALA A 132 17.61 7.26 -4.36
C ALA A 132 16.61 7.55 -3.22
N PHE A 133 15.73 6.59 -2.90
CA PHE A 133 14.83 6.68 -1.74
C PHE A 133 15.61 6.78 -0.42
N LYS A 134 16.57 5.89 -0.18
CA LYS A 134 17.42 5.89 1.02
C LYS A 134 18.18 7.21 1.17
N LYS A 135 18.69 7.77 0.08
CA LYS A 135 19.36 9.09 0.06
C LYS A 135 18.41 10.20 0.52
N GLU A 136 17.18 10.23 0.02
CA GLU A 136 16.18 11.21 0.42
C GLU A 136 15.72 11.03 1.88
N ALA A 137 15.50 9.78 2.30
CA ALA A 137 15.19 9.45 3.69
C ALA A 137 16.32 9.91 4.64
N ASN A 138 17.59 9.71 4.26
CA ASN A 138 18.75 10.21 5.00
C ASN A 138 18.82 11.74 5.03
N ARG A 139 18.49 12.42 3.93
CA ARG A 139 18.42 13.89 3.88
C ARG A 139 17.42 14.41 4.90
N ARG A 140 16.20 13.85 4.92
CA ARG A 140 15.15 14.22 5.88
C ARG A 140 15.54 13.87 7.30
N LYS A 141 16.07 12.66 7.54
CA LYS A 141 16.56 12.20 8.86
C LYS A 141 17.52 13.21 9.49
N LYS A 142 18.50 13.71 8.73
CA LYS A 142 19.47 14.71 9.22
C LYS A 142 18.83 15.99 9.74
N LEU A 143 17.65 16.39 9.24
CA LEU A 143 16.93 17.55 9.76
C LEU A 143 16.41 17.31 11.18
N TYR A 144 15.98 16.08 11.48
CA TYR A 144 15.54 15.68 12.81
C TYR A 144 16.73 15.50 13.77
N GLU A 145 17.81 14.84 13.32
CA GLU A 145 19.04 14.65 14.12
C GLU A 145 19.68 15.98 14.53
N ASN A 146 19.64 16.99 13.64
CA ASN A 146 20.17 18.32 13.91
C ASN A 146 19.23 19.22 14.75
N ASN A 147 18.08 18.69 15.20
CA ASN A 147 17.03 19.46 15.89
C ASN A 147 16.53 20.68 15.10
N ASP A 148 16.57 20.63 13.77
CA ASP A 148 16.08 21.70 12.89
C ASP A 148 14.54 21.59 12.74
N LEU A 149 13.85 21.69 13.88
CA LEU A 149 12.42 21.40 14.02
C LEU A 149 11.56 22.27 13.10
N GLU A 150 11.96 23.52 12.87
CA GLU A 150 11.23 24.42 11.96
C GLU A 150 11.28 23.92 10.51
N LYS A 151 12.37 23.26 10.10
CA LYS A 151 12.50 22.70 8.75
C LYS A 151 11.93 21.29 8.62
N SER A 152 12.07 20.46 9.65
CA SER A 152 11.62 19.06 9.61
C SER A 152 10.09 18.94 9.57
N ILE A 153 9.36 19.95 10.04
CA ILE A 153 7.88 19.98 9.96
C ILE A 153 7.33 20.55 8.65
N ILE A 154 8.17 20.99 7.72
CA ILE A 154 7.73 21.54 6.42
C ILE A 154 7.38 20.37 5.48
N GLY A 155 6.28 20.51 4.71
CA GLY A 155 5.94 19.55 3.65
C GLY A 155 7.12 19.39 2.69
N GLY A 156 7.49 18.14 2.42
CA GLY A 156 8.64 17.77 1.61
C GLY A 156 9.88 17.42 2.45
N ASN A 157 9.81 17.61 3.78
CA ASN A 157 10.85 17.22 4.72
C ASN A 157 10.37 16.24 5.79
N ARG A 158 9.05 16.01 5.92
CA ARG A 158 8.51 15.18 7.00
C ARG A 158 8.86 13.71 6.79
N LEU A 159 9.03 13.01 7.90
CA LEU A 159 9.39 11.60 7.97
C LEU A 159 8.61 10.92 9.09
N ARG A 160 8.30 9.65 8.87
CA ARG A 160 7.79 8.73 9.86
C ARG A 160 8.39 7.35 9.65
N MET A 161 8.81 6.72 10.73
CA MET A 161 9.22 5.32 10.70
C MET A 161 8.08 4.42 11.16
N ILE A 162 7.88 3.29 10.47
CA ILE A 162 6.85 2.30 10.80
C ILE A 162 7.52 1.01 11.22
N GLY A 163 7.20 0.51 12.42
CA GLY A 163 7.81 -0.66 13.03
C GLY A 163 8.72 -0.29 14.21
N SER A 164 9.77 -1.08 14.43
CA SER A 164 10.70 -0.92 15.54
C SER A 164 12.12 -1.19 15.07
N THR A 165 13.11 -0.58 15.73
CA THR A 165 14.53 -0.82 15.48
C THR A 165 15.30 -0.68 16.78
N ASP A 166 16.32 -1.51 16.95
CA ASP A 166 17.32 -1.38 18.02
C ASP A 166 18.58 -0.65 17.53
N ASN A 167 18.57 -0.13 16.30
CA ASN A 167 19.68 0.64 15.76
C ASN A 167 19.84 1.95 16.56
N GLU A 168 20.92 2.05 17.33
CA GLU A 168 21.25 3.21 18.16
C GLU A 168 21.43 4.50 17.34
N GLU A 169 21.79 4.40 16.06
CA GLU A 169 21.90 5.58 15.17
C GLU A 169 20.53 6.23 14.90
N LEU A 170 19.43 5.51 15.12
CA LEU A 170 18.07 5.99 14.92
C LEU A 170 17.41 6.48 16.21
N GLU A 171 18.14 6.49 17.34
CA GLU A 171 17.62 6.92 18.65
C GLU A 171 17.02 8.32 18.61
N ASN A 172 17.71 9.26 17.94
CA ASN A 172 17.33 10.67 17.86
C ASN A 172 16.03 10.92 17.07
N ILE A 173 15.55 9.92 16.33
CA ILE A 173 14.33 10.01 15.53
C ILE A 173 13.25 9.01 15.99
N LYS A 174 13.41 8.39 17.17
CA LYS A 174 12.38 7.49 17.73
C LYS A 174 11.04 8.15 17.99
N ASN A 175 11.01 9.47 18.20
CA ASN A 175 9.79 10.24 18.44
C ASN A 175 8.85 10.31 17.21
N ILE A 176 9.36 9.99 16.02
CA ILE A 176 8.58 9.89 14.78
C ILE A 176 8.36 8.43 14.35
N THR A 177 8.59 7.46 15.24
CA THR A 177 8.33 6.04 15.00
C THR A 177 6.93 5.67 15.46
N THR A 178 6.26 4.78 14.72
CA THR A 178 5.00 4.14 15.11
C THR A 178 5.16 2.64 15.01
N SER A 179 5.05 1.94 16.14
CA SER A 179 5.33 0.52 16.28
C SER A 179 4.13 -0.36 15.90
N ALA A 180 4.40 -1.65 15.63
CA ALA A 180 3.34 -2.63 15.47
C ALA A 180 2.45 -2.70 16.72
N GLY A 181 1.13 -2.74 16.53
CA GLY A 181 0.13 -2.66 17.58
C GLY A 181 -0.34 -1.24 17.92
N GLU A 182 0.22 -0.22 17.30
CA GLU A 182 -0.20 1.18 17.48
C GLU A 182 -1.12 1.66 16.35
N TYR A 183 -1.92 2.68 16.66
CA TYR A 183 -2.75 3.40 15.70
C TYR A 183 -2.09 4.71 15.30
N LEU A 184 -2.24 5.06 14.03
CA LEU A 184 -1.78 6.30 13.45
C LEU A 184 -2.89 6.96 12.63
N ASN A 185 -3.25 8.19 13.00
CA ASN A 185 -4.20 9.00 12.24
C ASN A 185 -3.67 10.43 11.98
N LEU A 186 -2.41 10.70 12.34
CA LEU A 186 -1.72 11.94 11.98
C LEU A 186 -1.06 11.75 10.61
N ILE A 187 -1.62 12.38 9.59
CA ILE A 187 -1.24 12.25 8.18
C ILE A 187 -0.84 13.63 7.67
N ASN A 188 0.41 13.81 7.25
CA ASN A 188 0.92 15.08 6.74
C ASN A 188 0.63 16.25 7.70
N GLY A 189 0.83 16.02 9.00
CA GLY A 189 0.58 17.01 10.07
C GLY A 189 -0.90 17.27 10.38
N LYS A 190 -1.83 16.51 9.78
CA LYS A 190 -3.28 16.64 9.98
C LYS A 190 -3.87 15.39 10.63
N ILE A 191 -4.66 15.59 11.69
CA ILE A 191 -5.40 14.49 12.32
C ILE A 191 -6.61 14.13 11.46
N GLN A 192 -6.70 12.86 11.07
CA GLN A 192 -7.86 12.28 10.41
C GLN A 192 -8.80 11.64 11.43
N GLU A 193 -10.06 12.08 11.45
CA GLU A 193 -11.07 11.59 12.40
C GLU A 193 -11.75 10.30 11.94
N GLU A 194 -11.89 10.14 10.61
CA GLU A 194 -12.61 9.02 10.00
C GLU A 194 -11.69 7.91 9.47
N VAL A 195 -10.38 8.10 9.52
CA VAL A 195 -9.38 7.19 8.97
C VAL A 195 -8.25 6.98 9.96
N SER A 196 -7.91 5.72 10.21
CA SER A 196 -6.76 5.37 11.04
C SER A 196 -6.03 4.14 10.50
N PHE A 197 -4.71 4.14 10.64
CA PHE A 197 -3.82 3.06 10.26
C PHE A 197 -3.41 2.31 11.51
N PHE A 198 -3.84 1.06 11.65
CA PHE A 198 -3.31 0.14 12.63
C PHE A 198 -2.09 -0.58 12.04
N ILE A 199 -0.94 -0.43 12.68
CA ILE A 199 0.30 -1.03 12.22
C ILE A 199 0.30 -2.52 12.60
N LEU A 200 0.11 -3.40 11.62
CA LEU A 200 0.21 -4.84 11.83
C LEU A 200 1.67 -5.31 11.81
N GLY A 201 2.50 -4.70 10.96
CA GLY A 201 3.91 -5.04 10.83
C GLY A 201 4.74 -3.92 10.20
N PRO A 202 6.08 -4.02 10.27
CA PRO A 202 6.82 -5.21 10.70
C PRO A 202 6.77 -5.48 12.21
N VAL A 203 6.70 -6.75 12.59
CA VAL A 203 6.69 -7.21 13.99
C VAL A 203 8.10 -7.67 14.37
N LYS A 204 8.65 -7.12 15.44
CA LYS A 204 9.96 -7.54 15.99
C LYS A 204 9.96 -9.06 16.26
N ALA A 205 10.99 -9.76 15.77
CA ALA A 205 11.19 -11.18 16.05
C ALA A 205 11.47 -11.40 17.55
N GLU A 206 11.08 -12.55 18.10
CA GLU A 206 11.31 -12.88 19.53
C GLU A 206 12.77 -13.22 19.83
N ASN A 207 13.54 -13.67 18.82
CA ASN A 207 14.96 -13.98 18.92
C ASN A 207 15.76 -13.09 17.96
N ASP A 208 16.86 -12.55 18.48
CA ASP A 208 17.73 -11.52 17.88
C ASP A 208 18.71 -12.09 16.82
N ASP A 209 18.33 -13.18 16.12
CA ASP A 209 19.18 -13.75 15.08
C ASP A 209 19.21 -12.82 13.88
N SER A 210 20.40 -12.30 13.61
CA SER A 210 20.74 -11.10 12.86
C SER A 210 20.54 -11.17 11.33
N GLU A 211 19.70 -12.06 10.82
CA GLU A 211 19.38 -12.15 9.39
C GLU A 211 17.86 -12.26 9.17
N VAL A 212 17.19 -11.13 9.37
CA VAL A 212 15.76 -10.98 9.04
C VAL A 212 15.68 -10.61 7.55
N GLU A 213 15.31 -11.58 6.70
CA GLU A 213 15.10 -11.42 5.24
C GLU A 213 14.27 -10.15 4.93
N ARG A 214 14.55 -9.41 3.84
CA ARG A 214 13.90 -8.12 3.55
C ARG A 214 12.36 -8.17 3.54
N ASN A 215 11.80 -9.26 3.04
CA ASN A 215 10.35 -9.55 3.05
C ASN A 215 9.76 -9.75 4.46
N GLN A 216 10.62 -10.00 5.45
CA GLN A 216 10.21 -10.02 6.86
C GLN A 216 10.06 -8.60 7.43
N ARG A 217 10.45 -7.55 6.70
CA ARG A 217 10.41 -6.14 7.12
C ARG A 217 9.32 -5.30 6.44
N SER A 218 8.50 -5.90 5.56
CA SER A 218 7.42 -5.20 4.87
C SER A 218 6.49 -4.50 5.87
N ILE A 219 6.16 -3.25 5.58
CA ILE A 219 5.09 -2.55 6.28
C ILE A 219 3.76 -3.26 5.95
N ILE A 220 3.02 -3.60 7.00
CA ILE A 220 1.69 -4.21 6.90
C ILE A 220 0.72 -3.31 7.65
N LEU A 221 -0.26 -2.76 6.94
CA LEU A 221 -1.21 -1.78 7.45
C LEU A 221 -2.63 -2.35 7.39
N LYS A 222 -3.34 -2.25 8.51
CA LYS A 222 -4.80 -2.33 8.53
C LYS A 222 -5.35 -0.91 8.58
N ILE A 223 -6.04 -0.50 7.52
CA ILE A 223 -6.62 0.82 7.37
C ILE A 223 -8.10 0.72 7.73
N GLU A 224 -8.52 1.48 8.72
CA GLU A 224 -9.88 1.47 9.24
C GLU A 224 -10.58 2.78 8.92
N PHE A 225 -11.79 2.68 8.37
CA PHE A 225 -12.63 3.84 8.06
C PHE A 225 -13.92 3.82 8.88
N LYS A 226 -14.35 5.00 9.34
CA LYS A 226 -15.60 5.24 10.08
C LYS A 226 -16.54 6.14 9.29
N ILE A 227 -16.91 5.71 8.08
CA ILE A 227 -17.65 6.55 7.13
C ILE A 227 -19.08 6.79 7.64
N ASN A 228 -19.39 8.03 8.04
CA ASN A 228 -20.69 8.40 8.60
C ASN A 228 -21.16 7.46 9.73
N SER A 229 -20.22 6.97 10.54
CA SER A 229 -20.44 6.00 11.62
C SER A 229 -19.54 6.32 12.80
N LYS A 230 -19.91 5.84 14.00
CA LYS A 230 -19.04 5.87 15.19
C LYS A 230 -18.08 4.69 15.25
N ASP A 231 -18.53 3.56 14.69
CA ASP A 231 -17.77 2.32 14.64
C ASP A 231 -17.13 2.16 13.26
N VAL A 232 -16.04 1.40 13.20
CA VAL A 232 -15.36 1.05 11.96
C VAL A 232 -16.32 0.28 11.06
N ASN A 233 -16.43 0.69 9.81
CA ASN A 233 -17.36 0.10 8.84
C ASN A 233 -16.75 -0.19 7.47
N ASN A 234 -15.47 0.16 7.27
CA ASN A 234 -14.66 -0.34 6.17
C ASN A 234 -13.25 -0.67 6.69
N VAL A 235 -12.69 -1.79 6.24
CA VAL A 235 -11.34 -2.23 6.58
C VAL A 235 -10.59 -2.67 5.33
N VAL A 236 -9.41 -2.09 5.12
CA VAL A 236 -8.45 -2.53 4.09
C VAL A 236 -7.21 -3.07 4.75
N ILE A 237 -6.64 -4.16 4.26
CA ILE A 237 -5.30 -4.61 4.66
C ILE A 237 -4.36 -4.58 3.44
N LEU A 238 -3.27 -3.81 3.56
CA LEU A 238 -2.17 -3.72 2.59
C LEU A 238 -0.91 -4.30 3.24
N ALA A 239 -0.21 -5.19 2.56
CA ALA A 239 0.73 -6.09 3.21
C ALA A 239 2.10 -6.26 2.53
N GLY A 240 2.34 -5.54 1.43
CA GLY A 240 3.54 -5.69 0.60
C GLY A 240 3.89 -7.16 0.33
N ASP A 241 5.17 -7.49 0.39
CA ASP A 241 5.67 -8.84 0.13
C ASP A 241 5.80 -9.75 1.37
N SER A 242 5.00 -9.46 2.39
CA SER A 242 5.03 -10.23 3.62
C SER A 242 4.72 -11.73 3.43
N ARG A 243 5.59 -12.58 3.95
CA ARG A 243 5.47 -14.04 3.91
C ARG A 243 4.80 -14.62 5.15
N ILE A 244 4.50 -15.92 5.10
CA ILE A 244 3.79 -16.65 6.15
C ILE A 244 4.37 -16.45 7.56
N GLU A 245 5.68 -16.35 7.71
CA GLU A 245 6.35 -16.21 9.01
C GLU A 245 5.91 -14.92 9.72
N ASN A 246 5.80 -13.83 8.97
CA ASN A 246 5.30 -12.55 9.48
C ASN A 246 3.83 -12.64 9.87
N TRP A 247 3.01 -13.28 9.04
CA TRP A 247 1.59 -13.44 9.30
C TRP A 247 1.32 -14.30 10.53
N LYS A 248 2.09 -15.37 10.74
CA LYS A 248 2.02 -16.16 11.98
C LYS A 248 2.35 -15.32 13.21
N ARG A 249 3.35 -14.43 13.13
CA ARG A 249 3.68 -13.49 14.23
C ARG A 249 2.54 -12.50 14.47
N ILE A 250 1.95 -11.95 13.41
CA ILE A 250 0.80 -11.04 13.49
C ILE A 250 -0.39 -11.73 14.16
N MET A 251 -0.73 -12.94 13.71
CA MET A 251 -1.85 -13.73 14.24
C MET A 251 -1.62 -14.18 15.69
N LYS A 252 -0.37 -14.40 16.11
CA LYS A 252 -0.05 -14.67 17.52
C LYS A 252 -0.29 -13.45 18.43
N LYS A 253 -0.14 -12.24 17.89
CA LYS A 253 -0.28 -10.97 18.64
C LYS A 253 -1.67 -10.34 18.56
N ASN A 254 -2.54 -10.85 17.68
CA ASN A 254 -3.86 -10.27 17.42
C ASN A 254 -4.92 -11.36 17.42
N ASP A 255 -6.03 -11.13 18.12
CA ASP A 255 -7.19 -12.01 17.98
C ASP A 255 -7.65 -12.03 16.51
N LEU A 256 -7.99 -13.21 16.00
CA LEU A 256 -8.46 -13.38 14.62
C LEU A 256 -9.63 -12.44 14.28
N LYS A 257 -10.56 -12.21 15.22
CA LYS A 257 -11.68 -11.27 15.05
C LYS A 257 -11.25 -9.85 14.69
N ASN A 258 -10.05 -9.42 15.13
CA ASN A 258 -9.51 -8.09 14.88
C ASN A 258 -8.81 -7.99 13.52
N LEU A 259 -8.61 -9.11 12.84
CA LEU A 259 -7.99 -9.19 11.52
C LEU A 259 -9.01 -9.34 10.38
N LYS A 260 -10.31 -9.13 10.65
CA LYS A 260 -11.33 -9.10 9.60
C LYS A 260 -11.06 -7.94 8.63
N PHE A 261 -11.31 -8.17 7.35
CA PHE A 261 -11.14 -7.17 6.28
C PHE A 261 -12.37 -7.09 5.37
N ASP A 262 -12.52 -5.97 4.67
CA ASP A 262 -13.37 -5.86 3.48
C ASP A 262 -12.55 -6.08 2.21
N ILE A 263 -11.35 -5.48 2.16
CA ILE A 263 -10.42 -5.59 1.04
C ILE A 263 -9.07 -6.04 1.59
N PHE A 264 -8.50 -7.09 1.01
CA PHE A 264 -7.14 -7.54 1.33
C PHE A 264 -6.32 -7.67 0.06
N MET A 265 -5.17 -6.99 0.04
CA MET A 265 -4.18 -7.13 -1.02
C MET A 265 -3.35 -8.39 -0.76
N ALA A 266 -3.41 -9.35 -1.68
CA ALA A 266 -2.74 -10.63 -1.58
C ALA A 266 -1.22 -10.42 -1.49
N PRO A 267 -0.56 -10.80 -0.38
CA PRO A 267 0.86 -10.51 -0.17
C PRO A 267 1.74 -11.09 -1.26
N HIS A 268 2.84 -10.40 -1.56
CA HIS A 268 3.85 -10.84 -2.50
C HIS A 268 3.26 -11.24 -3.85
N HIS A 269 2.39 -10.37 -4.37
CA HIS A 269 1.75 -10.52 -5.68
C HIS A 269 1.04 -11.88 -5.86
N CYS A 270 0.33 -12.35 -4.83
CA CYS A 270 -0.33 -13.67 -4.80
C CYS A 270 0.68 -14.84 -4.80
N SER A 271 1.75 -14.73 -4.01
CA SER A 271 2.76 -15.77 -3.84
C SER A 271 2.24 -17.00 -3.09
N TRP A 272 2.81 -18.17 -3.40
CA TRP A 272 2.67 -19.36 -2.56
C TRP A 272 3.27 -19.17 -1.15
N TYR A 273 4.29 -18.31 -0.99
CA TYR A 273 4.99 -18.13 0.28
C TYR A 273 4.17 -17.40 1.35
N PHE A 274 3.00 -16.86 1.00
CA PHE A 274 2.01 -16.44 2.00
C PHE A 274 1.33 -17.64 2.66
N PHE A 275 1.15 -18.75 1.93
CA PHE A 275 0.43 -19.94 2.38
C PHE A 275 1.33 -21.03 2.95
N SER A 276 2.63 -21.03 2.66
CA SER A 276 3.56 -22.04 3.13
C SER A 276 4.99 -21.52 3.13
N SER A 277 5.80 -21.96 4.08
CA SER A 277 7.25 -21.71 4.08
C SER A 277 8.01 -22.69 3.18
N GLU A 278 7.34 -23.76 2.74
CA GLU A 278 7.93 -24.81 1.92
C GLU A 278 7.75 -24.52 0.42
N ASP A 279 8.77 -24.85 -0.38
CA ASP A 279 8.67 -24.75 -1.83
C ASP A 279 7.58 -25.69 -2.35
N TYR A 280 6.70 -25.14 -3.17
CA TYR A 280 5.60 -25.87 -3.78
C TYR A 280 6.08 -27.03 -4.68
N LYS A 281 7.33 -26.98 -5.17
CA LYS A 281 7.94 -28.00 -6.04
C LYS A 281 8.35 -29.29 -5.33
N LEU A 282 8.18 -29.39 -4.01
CA LEU A 282 8.43 -30.64 -3.27
C LEU A 282 7.44 -31.74 -3.70
N ASP A 283 7.83 -33.00 -3.47
CA ASP A 283 7.00 -34.18 -3.76
C ASP A 283 6.75 -35.00 -2.47
N PRO A 284 5.51 -35.05 -1.95
CA PRO A 284 4.31 -34.38 -2.47
C PRO A 284 4.35 -32.85 -2.23
N PRO A 285 3.63 -32.05 -3.05
CA PRO A 285 3.56 -30.60 -2.83
C PRO A 285 3.01 -30.27 -1.44
N PRO A 286 3.59 -29.29 -0.73
CA PRO A 286 3.14 -28.89 0.59
C PRO A 286 1.70 -28.38 0.54
N LYS A 287 1.01 -28.48 1.68
CA LYS A 287 -0.32 -27.92 1.85
C LYS A 287 -0.22 -26.46 2.30
N ALA A 288 -1.27 -25.70 2.01
CA ALA A 288 -1.43 -24.40 2.62
C ALA A 288 -1.63 -24.55 4.14
N ASP A 289 -1.03 -23.65 4.89
CA ASP A 289 -1.11 -23.60 6.34
C ASP A 289 -2.54 -23.27 6.81
N GLU A 290 -3.04 -24.03 7.79
CA GLU A 290 -4.43 -23.94 8.24
C GLU A 290 -4.74 -22.61 8.93
N ASP A 291 -3.78 -22.01 9.63
CA ASP A 291 -3.97 -20.71 10.28
C ASP A 291 -4.13 -19.61 9.22
N ILE A 292 -3.30 -19.64 8.17
CA ILE A 292 -3.40 -18.70 7.06
C ILE A 292 -4.74 -18.84 6.32
N ILE A 293 -5.21 -20.07 6.10
CA ILE A 293 -6.53 -20.32 5.53
C ILE A 293 -7.62 -19.74 6.43
N SER A 294 -7.55 -19.99 7.74
CA SER A 294 -8.50 -19.43 8.72
C SER A 294 -8.53 -17.90 8.69
N PHE A 295 -7.38 -17.24 8.51
CA PHE A 295 -7.31 -15.80 8.34
C PHE A 295 -8.00 -15.30 7.08
N ILE A 296 -7.73 -15.88 5.90
CA ILE A 296 -8.38 -15.40 4.66
C ILE A 296 -9.87 -15.77 4.62
N GLU A 297 -10.30 -16.80 5.35
CA GLU A 297 -11.71 -17.19 5.53
C GLU A 297 -12.41 -16.43 6.68
N ASN A 298 -11.70 -15.61 7.44
CA ASN A 298 -12.26 -14.87 8.56
C ASN A 298 -13.34 -13.88 8.11
N GLY A 299 -14.58 -14.10 8.55
CA GLY A 299 -15.75 -13.33 8.12
C GLY A 299 -16.41 -13.85 6.84
N LYS A 300 -16.07 -15.05 6.37
CA LYS A 300 -16.73 -15.72 5.22
C LYS A 300 -18.22 -15.97 5.45
N GLU A 301 -18.59 -16.26 6.70
CA GLU A 301 -19.99 -16.49 7.12
C GLU A 301 -20.76 -15.17 7.35
N ASP A 302 -20.06 -14.02 7.30
CA ASP A 302 -20.73 -12.72 7.41
C ASP A 302 -21.45 -12.42 6.07
N GLU A 303 -22.61 -11.78 6.10
CA GLU A 303 -23.34 -11.37 4.88
C GLU A 303 -22.60 -10.30 4.04
N ASN A 304 -21.43 -9.86 4.49
CA ASN A 304 -20.67 -8.78 3.87
C ASN A 304 -19.75 -9.30 2.77
N VAL A 305 -19.73 -8.60 1.63
CA VAL A 305 -18.79 -8.90 0.54
C VAL A 305 -17.37 -8.60 1.00
N ARG A 306 -16.48 -9.59 0.84
CA ARG A 306 -15.04 -9.47 1.04
C ARG A 306 -14.33 -9.63 -0.29
N VAL A 307 -13.27 -8.88 -0.51
CA VAL A 307 -12.55 -8.79 -1.78
C VAL A 307 -11.06 -9.08 -1.57
N ILE A 308 -10.49 -9.87 -2.48
CA ILE A 308 -9.04 -10.07 -2.59
C ILE A 308 -8.54 -9.38 -3.86
N ILE A 309 -7.47 -8.61 -3.72
CA ILE A 309 -6.77 -7.96 -4.84
C ILE A 309 -5.40 -8.62 -5.00
N ALA A 310 -5.12 -9.15 -6.19
CA ALA A 310 -3.81 -9.62 -6.59
C ALA A 310 -3.18 -8.61 -7.55
N SER A 311 -2.23 -7.81 -7.04
CA SER A 311 -1.43 -6.91 -7.86
C SER A 311 -0.29 -7.70 -8.48
N CYS A 312 -0.58 -8.36 -9.61
CA CYS A 312 0.35 -9.24 -10.28
C CYS A 312 0.10 -9.27 -11.79
N LYS A 313 1.05 -9.86 -12.52
CA LYS A 313 0.85 -10.31 -13.91
C LYS A 313 -0.25 -11.40 -13.99
N GLU A 314 -0.72 -11.70 -15.20
CA GLU A 314 -1.72 -12.76 -15.45
C GLU A 314 -1.39 -14.07 -14.71
N ILE A 315 -2.39 -14.68 -14.08
CA ILE A 315 -2.21 -15.89 -13.28
C ILE A 315 -2.43 -17.12 -14.16
N LYS A 316 -1.33 -17.71 -14.62
CA LYS A 316 -1.34 -18.89 -15.48
C LYS A 316 -1.37 -20.17 -14.66
N ARG A 317 -1.94 -21.24 -15.24
CA ARG A 317 -1.91 -22.58 -14.65
C ARG A 317 -0.55 -23.25 -14.90
N ASN A 318 0.49 -22.71 -14.28
CA ASN A 318 1.87 -23.17 -14.32
C ASN A 318 2.51 -23.10 -12.91
N GLU A 319 3.84 -23.27 -12.86
CA GLU A 319 4.65 -23.29 -11.64
C GLU A 319 5.27 -21.92 -11.33
N ASP A 320 4.78 -20.83 -11.95
CA ASP A 320 5.26 -19.48 -11.66
C ASP A 320 4.96 -19.12 -10.21
N ASN A 321 5.89 -18.40 -9.57
CA ASN A 321 5.70 -17.87 -8.23
C ASN A 321 6.64 -16.68 -8.01
N PRO A 322 6.13 -15.47 -7.71
CA PRO A 322 4.75 -15.02 -7.82
C PRO A 322 4.35 -14.59 -9.26
N PRO A 323 3.03 -14.53 -9.59
CA PRO A 323 1.91 -15.08 -8.84
C PRO A 323 1.84 -16.60 -8.96
N HIS A 324 1.22 -17.28 -8.00
CA HIS A 324 1.06 -18.74 -8.02
C HIS A 324 -0.40 -19.19 -8.18
N TYR A 325 -0.65 -20.12 -9.11
CA TYR A 325 -2.01 -20.59 -9.43
C TYR A 325 -2.74 -21.19 -8.22
N ARG A 326 -2.05 -22.00 -7.40
CA ARG A 326 -2.70 -22.59 -6.21
C ARG A 326 -2.97 -21.57 -5.12
N ALA A 327 -2.11 -20.55 -4.98
CA ALA A 327 -2.34 -19.45 -4.05
C ALA A 327 -3.62 -18.70 -4.43
N ALA A 328 -3.76 -18.35 -5.72
CA ALA A 328 -4.98 -17.73 -6.25
C ALA A 328 -6.22 -18.57 -5.97
N ASN A 329 -6.14 -19.90 -6.13
CA ASN A 329 -7.26 -20.79 -5.84
C ASN A 329 -7.65 -20.82 -4.35
N ASN A 330 -6.70 -20.67 -3.42
CA ASN A 330 -7.02 -20.57 -1.99
C ASN A 330 -7.81 -19.28 -1.70
N TYR A 331 -7.39 -18.15 -2.26
CA TYR A 331 -8.14 -16.89 -2.15
C TYR A 331 -9.52 -16.98 -2.77
N LYS A 332 -9.63 -17.51 -3.99
CA LYS A 332 -10.92 -17.72 -4.69
C LYS A 332 -11.88 -18.59 -3.89
N LYS A 333 -11.40 -19.65 -3.23
CA LYS A 333 -12.22 -20.47 -2.32
C LYS A 333 -12.71 -19.69 -1.09
N ALA A 334 -11.92 -18.72 -0.61
CA ALA A 334 -12.23 -17.94 0.56
C ALA A 334 -13.27 -16.82 0.28
N VAL A 335 -13.17 -16.12 -0.85
CA VAL A 335 -14.05 -14.97 -1.17
C VAL A 335 -15.00 -15.17 -2.36
N GLY A 336 -14.84 -16.25 -3.12
CA GLY A 336 -15.54 -16.49 -4.39
C GLY A 336 -14.86 -15.84 -5.59
N ASP A 337 -14.94 -16.48 -6.76
CA ASP A 337 -14.27 -16.03 -7.99
C ASP A 337 -14.62 -14.59 -8.38
N SER A 338 -15.87 -14.16 -8.19
CA SER A 338 -16.33 -12.80 -8.51
C SER A 338 -15.75 -11.71 -7.60
N ASN A 339 -15.12 -12.09 -6.50
CA ASN A 339 -14.54 -11.18 -5.52
C ASN A 339 -13.01 -11.30 -5.42
N PHE A 340 -12.39 -12.05 -6.32
CA PHE A 340 -10.95 -12.09 -6.51
C PHE A 340 -10.59 -11.34 -7.79
N TYR A 341 -9.73 -10.32 -7.68
CA TYR A 341 -9.32 -9.50 -8.81
C TYR A 341 -7.82 -9.60 -9.04
N CYS A 342 -7.39 -10.15 -10.18
CA CYS A 342 -6.03 -9.94 -10.70
C CYS A 342 -6.00 -8.63 -11.49
N LEU A 343 -5.15 -7.68 -11.09
CA LEU A 343 -5.16 -6.34 -11.69
C LEU A 343 -4.79 -6.35 -13.18
N SER A 344 -3.88 -7.24 -13.60
CA SER A 344 -3.52 -7.39 -15.02
C SER A 344 -4.63 -8.03 -15.87
N GLU A 345 -5.67 -8.58 -15.26
CA GLU A 345 -6.82 -9.19 -15.94
C GLU A 345 -8.07 -8.29 -15.86
N TYR A 346 -8.02 -7.19 -15.10
CA TYR A 346 -9.16 -6.30 -14.86
C TYR A 346 -9.06 -4.99 -15.65
N PRO A 347 -10.13 -4.56 -16.35
CA PRO A 347 -11.34 -5.32 -16.68
C PRO A 347 -11.09 -6.37 -17.78
N SER A 348 -9.95 -6.26 -18.45
CA SER A 348 -9.51 -7.16 -19.51
C SER A 348 -7.97 -7.23 -19.53
N VAL A 349 -7.42 -8.30 -20.11
CA VAL A 349 -5.97 -8.49 -20.25
C VAL A 349 -5.35 -7.52 -21.26
N ASP A 350 -6.09 -7.16 -22.30
CA ASP A 350 -5.61 -6.31 -23.38
C ASP A 350 -5.55 -4.83 -22.97
N GLU A 351 -6.51 -4.39 -22.16
CA GLU A 351 -6.60 -3.02 -21.65
C GLU A 351 -6.91 -3.06 -20.15
N PRO A 352 -5.92 -3.38 -19.30
CA PRO A 352 -6.11 -3.37 -17.86
C PRO A 352 -6.28 -1.93 -17.35
N LYS A 353 -7.15 -1.74 -16.37
CA LYS A 353 -7.48 -0.41 -15.80
C LYS A 353 -7.41 -0.43 -14.28
N PRO A 354 -7.20 0.74 -13.64
CA PRO A 354 -7.23 0.83 -12.19
C PRO A 354 -8.56 0.33 -11.61
N LEU A 355 -8.46 -0.38 -10.50
CA LEU A 355 -9.60 -0.88 -9.76
C LEU A 355 -9.82 0.02 -8.53
N THR A 356 -10.93 0.74 -8.51
CA THR A 356 -11.24 1.71 -7.46
C THR A 356 -12.42 1.24 -6.61
N PHE A 357 -12.32 1.41 -5.29
CA PHE A 357 -13.41 1.26 -4.34
C PHE A 357 -13.68 2.57 -3.62
N ILE A 358 -14.96 2.93 -3.50
CA ILE A 358 -15.46 4.06 -2.73
C ILE A 358 -15.98 3.54 -1.39
N PHE A 359 -15.52 4.11 -0.29
CA PHE A 359 -15.96 3.71 1.04
C PHE A 359 -17.26 4.41 1.43
N THR A 360 -18.24 3.63 1.89
CA THR A 360 -19.55 4.14 2.32
C THR A 360 -19.87 3.66 3.72
N LYS A 361 -20.98 4.14 4.29
CA LYS A 361 -21.45 3.65 5.60
C LYS A 361 -21.87 2.17 5.60
N PHE A 362 -22.00 1.57 4.40
CA PHE A 362 -22.42 0.18 4.19
C PHE A 362 -21.27 -0.74 3.78
N GLY A 363 -20.03 -0.25 3.79
CA GLY A 363 -18.86 -0.96 3.26
C GLY A 363 -18.40 -0.40 1.89
N PRO A 364 -17.34 -0.99 1.32
CA PRO A 364 -16.77 -0.53 0.07
C PRO A 364 -17.67 -0.89 -1.11
N ILE A 365 -17.78 0.05 -2.05
CA ILE A 365 -18.49 -0.13 -3.31
C ILE A 365 -17.46 0.00 -4.45
N LYS A 366 -17.39 -1.01 -5.32
CA LYS A 366 -16.56 -0.94 -6.53
C LYS A 366 -17.06 0.18 -7.44
N SER A 367 -16.18 1.11 -7.78
CA SER A 367 -16.49 2.20 -8.71
C SER A 367 -16.66 1.65 -10.13
N GLU A 368 -17.46 2.36 -10.93
CA GLU A 368 -17.41 2.23 -12.38
C GLU A 368 -16.04 2.74 -12.88
N ILE A 369 -15.62 2.22 -14.02
CA ILE A 369 -14.33 2.56 -14.64
C ILE A 369 -14.43 4.01 -15.13
N GLU A 370 -13.57 4.88 -14.62
CA GLU A 370 -13.41 6.24 -15.16
C GLU A 370 -12.71 6.12 -16.52
N GLU A 371 -13.38 6.47 -17.62
CA GLU A 371 -12.72 6.67 -18.92
C GLU A 371 -11.91 7.97 -18.85
N VAL A 372 -10.60 7.88 -19.09
CA VAL A 372 -9.73 9.06 -19.15
C VAL A 372 -9.94 9.75 -20.50
N SER A 373 -10.87 10.72 -20.50
CA SER A 373 -10.96 11.95 -21.31
C SER A 373 -12.26 12.21 -22.11
N GLU A 374 -12.65 13.50 -22.06
CA GLU A 374 -13.82 14.24 -22.61
C GLU A 374 -15.16 14.18 -21.83
N ILE A 375 -15.36 15.22 -21.02
CA ILE A 375 -16.63 15.94 -20.73
C ILE A 375 -17.92 15.11 -20.91
N ASN A 376 -18.41 14.51 -19.83
CA ASN A 376 -19.71 14.83 -19.21
C ASN A 376 -20.12 13.78 -18.17
N SER A 377 -20.69 14.31 -17.10
CA SER A 377 -21.45 13.64 -16.04
C SER A 377 -22.03 12.25 -16.39
N THR A 378 -21.62 11.22 -15.66
CA THR A 378 -22.40 10.00 -15.48
C THR A 378 -22.60 9.70 -14.00
N LYS A 379 -23.86 9.39 -13.67
CA LYS A 379 -24.38 9.17 -12.33
C LYS A 379 -23.92 7.79 -11.84
N ALA A 380 -23.31 7.74 -10.66
CA ALA A 380 -23.19 6.49 -9.92
C ALA A 380 -24.59 5.92 -9.63
N LEU A 381 -24.91 4.78 -10.21
CA LEU A 381 -26.10 4.00 -9.88
C LEU A 381 -25.85 3.26 -8.56
N ILE A 382 -26.32 3.83 -7.46
CA ILE A 382 -26.36 3.13 -6.17
C ILE A 382 -27.46 2.07 -6.25
N LYS A 383 -27.06 0.80 -6.43
CA LYS A 383 -27.91 -0.36 -6.17
C LYS A 383 -27.28 -1.19 -5.06
N THR A 384 -27.81 -1.04 -3.85
CA THR A 384 -28.32 -2.12 -2.99
C THR A 384 -28.86 -1.51 -1.69
N ALA A 385 -30.01 -2.00 -1.23
CA ALA A 385 -30.41 -1.85 0.15
C ALA A 385 -29.61 -2.88 0.95
N SER A 386 -28.50 -2.44 1.56
CA SER A 386 -27.73 -3.24 2.52
C SER A 386 -27.80 -2.58 3.90
N THR A 387 -27.67 -3.40 4.94
CA THR A 387 -27.66 -2.96 6.34
C THR A 387 -26.31 -2.30 6.64
N PRO A 388 -26.23 -1.21 7.43
CA PRO A 388 -24.95 -0.60 7.82
C PRO A 388 -24.00 -1.64 8.41
N LYS A 389 -22.75 -1.64 7.94
CA LYS A 389 -21.71 -2.57 8.43
C LYS A 389 -21.04 -1.98 9.66
N THR A 390 -20.76 -2.80 10.67
CA THR A 390 -19.90 -2.41 11.80
C THR A 390 -18.94 -3.55 12.14
N TYR A 391 -17.68 -3.19 12.39
CA TYR A 391 -16.68 -4.05 12.97
C TYR A 391 -16.75 -3.85 14.49
N GLY A 392 -17.16 -4.89 15.22
CA GLY A 392 -17.35 -4.86 16.67
C GLY A 392 -16.07 -4.53 17.45
N LYS A 393 -16.24 -4.00 18.66
CA LYS A 393 -15.17 -3.56 19.58
C LYS A 393 -14.26 -4.67 20.09
#